data_AF-A0A2N2TA49-F1
#
_entry.id   AF-A0A2N2TA49-F1
#
_cell.length_a   1.000
_cell.length_b   1.000
_cell.length_c   1.000
_cell.angle_alpha   90.00
_cell.angle_beta   90.00
_cell.angle_gamma   90.00
#
_symmetry.space_group_name_H-M   'P 1'
#
loop_
_entity.id
_entity.type
_entity.pdbx_description
1 polymer ?
#
loop_
_entity_poly.entity_id
_entity_poly.type
_entity_poly.pdbx_seq_one_letter_code
_entity_poly.pdbx_strand_id
1 'polypeptide(L)'
;LLCTDGIWGMISMPEISALLHAYTLEDAVRHLMDHAEFRGGEHGDNLSLIAMTWGEARMPSKDSISTLALPDGGVTTQINAMTPLSGSAAVSDDEIERAIAEIQQAIQKISAK
;
A
#
# COMPACT_ATOMS: atom_id res chain seq x y z
N LEU A 1 -13.70 6.36 0.49
CA LEU A 1 -14.74 5.98 1.47
C LEU A 1 -16.06 5.91 0.73
N LEU A 2 -16.82 4.84 0.92
CA LEU A 2 -18.22 4.72 0.53
C LEU A 2 -19.03 4.54 1.82
N CYS A 3 -20.12 5.29 2.01
CA CYS A 3 -20.90 5.22 3.25
C CYS A 3 -22.38 5.60 3.02
N THR A 4 -23.25 5.15 3.93
CA THR A 4 -24.68 5.51 3.97
C THR A 4 -24.89 6.92 4.55
N ASP A 5 -26.08 7.45 4.36
CA ASP A 5 -26.58 8.71 4.92
C ASP A 5 -26.61 8.72 6.45
N GLY A 6 -26.73 7.58 7.10
CA GLY A 6 -26.48 7.45 8.53
C GLY A 6 -25.10 7.97 8.97
N ILE A 7 -24.07 7.91 8.10
CA ILE A 7 -22.73 8.46 8.38
C ILE A 7 -22.64 9.93 7.94
N TRP A 8 -22.87 10.21 6.65
CA TRP A 8 -22.64 11.55 6.10
C TRP A 8 -23.70 12.59 6.50
N GLY A 9 -24.85 12.14 7.01
CA GLY A 9 -25.85 13.00 7.64
C GLY A 9 -25.45 13.47 9.04
N MET A 10 -24.63 12.68 9.76
CA MET A 10 -24.20 12.97 11.14
C MET A 10 -22.80 13.60 11.23
N ILE A 11 -21.93 13.31 10.25
CA ILE A 11 -20.54 13.77 10.22
C ILE A 11 -20.29 14.57 8.95
N SER A 12 -19.72 15.76 9.12
CA SER A 12 -19.44 16.66 8.00
C SER A 12 -18.30 16.12 7.13
N MET A 13 -18.32 16.40 5.81
CA MET A 13 -17.25 15.98 4.90
C MET A 13 -15.84 16.44 5.34
N PRO A 14 -15.64 17.67 5.88
CA PRO A 14 -14.34 18.07 6.41
C PRO A 14 -13.87 17.24 7.60
N GLU A 15 -14.76 16.86 8.52
CA GLU A 15 -14.42 15.97 9.64
C GLU A 15 -14.05 14.56 9.15
N ILE A 16 -14.82 14.02 8.20
CA ILE A 16 -14.51 12.71 7.60
C ILE A 16 -13.11 12.73 6.98
N SER A 17 -12.79 13.78 6.22
CA SER A 17 -11.46 13.96 5.61
C SER A 17 -10.36 14.06 6.67
N ALA A 18 -10.59 14.83 7.74
CA ALA A 18 -9.62 14.98 8.83
C ALA A 18 -9.34 13.65 9.54
N LEU A 19 -10.39 12.86 9.85
CA LEU A 19 -10.25 11.54 10.48
C LEU A 19 -9.48 10.56 9.60
N LEU A 20 -9.82 10.47 8.32
CA LEU A 20 -9.13 9.61 7.36
C LEU A 20 -7.66 10.02 7.13
N HIS A 21 -7.32 11.29 7.37
CA HIS A 21 -5.95 11.78 7.22
C HIS A 21 -5.11 11.58 8.49
N ALA A 22 -5.71 11.74 9.67
CA ALA A 22 -5.02 11.73 10.95
C ALA A 22 -4.75 10.32 11.50
N TYR A 23 -5.60 9.34 11.15
CA TYR A 23 -5.57 8.00 11.74
C TYR A 23 -5.24 6.92 10.70
N THR A 24 -4.92 5.72 11.19
CA THR A 24 -4.90 4.53 10.33
C THR A 24 -6.30 4.28 9.75
N LEU A 25 -6.40 3.54 8.64
CA LEU A 25 -7.71 3.26 8.03
C LEU A 25 -8.65 2.55 9.02
N GLU A 26 -8.12 1.61 9.82
CA GLU A 26 -8.88 0.84 10.80
C GLU A 26 -9.42 1.75 11.92
N ASP A 27 -8.57 2.61 12.49
CA ASP A 27 -8.98 3.53 13.55
C ASP A 27 -9.93 4.61 13.03
N ALA A 28 -9.69 5.13 11.83
CA ALA A 28 -10.58 6.11 11.20
C ALA A 28 -11.98 5.54 10.98
N VAL A 29 -12.09 4.27 10.55
CA VAL A 29 -13.39 3.59 10.41
C VAL A 29 -14.10 3.46 11.75
N ARG A 30 -13.40 3.03 12.81
CA ARG A 30 -13.98 2.94 14.16
C ARG A 30 -14.49 4.28 14.64
N HIS A 31 -13.67 5.33 14.56
CA HIS A 31 -14.06 6.67 14.98
C HIS A 31 -15.25 7.21 14.20
N LEU A 32 -15.31 6.96 12.89
CA LEU A 32 -16.46 7.38 12.06
C LEU A 32 -17.75 6.67 12.48
N MET A 33 -17.70 5.37 12.78
CA MET A 33 -18.86 4.62 13.27
C MET A 33 -19.31 5.14 14.63
N ASP A 34 -18.39 5.26 15.59
CA ASP A 34 -18.69 5.73 16.96
C ASP A 34 -19.27 7.14 16.96
N HIS A 35 -18.70 8.05 16.16
CA HIS A 35 -19.18 9.43 16.07
C HIS A 35 -20.57 9.51 15.45
N ALA A 36 -20.84 8.72 14.40
CA ALA A 36 -22.14 8.72 13.74
C ALA A 36 -23.21 8.11 14.65
N GLU A 37 -22.90 7.02 15.35
CA GLU A 37 -23.80 6.39 16.32
C GLU A 37 -24.11 7.34 17.48
N PHE A 38 -23.07 7.95 18.07
CA PHE A 38 -23.23 8.88 19.18
C PHE A 38 -24.05 10.12 18.80
N ARG A 39 -23.84 10.68 17.61
CA ARG A 39 -24.58 11.85 17.12
C ARG A 39 -26.00 11.51 16.68
N GLY A 40 -26.21 10.32 16.12
CA GLY A 40 -27.53 9.85 15.73
C GLY A 40 -28.43 9.59 16.92
N GLY A 41 -27.88 9.01 18.00
CA GLY A 41 -28.61 8.75 19.23
C GLY A 41 -29.92 7.99 18.97
N GLU A 42 -31.01 8.43 19.59
CA GLU A 42 -32.34 7.83 19.42
C GLU A 42 -32.90 7.92 17.98
N HIS A 43 -32.36 8.83 17.17
CA HIS A 43 -32.78 9.05 15.78
C HIS A 43 -31.70 8.62 14.77
N GLY A 44 -30.76 7.77 15.21
CA GLY A 44 -29.72 7.24 14.34
C GLY A 44 -30.30 6.33 13.25
N ASP A 45 -29.79 6.47 12.04
CA ASP A 45 -30.08 5.55 10.94
C ASP A 45 -29.02 4.43 10.88
N ASN A 46 -29.27 3.41 10.05
CA ASN A 46 -28.34 2.32 9.82
C ASN A 46 -26.99 2.82 9.30
N LEU A 47 -25.93 2.43 10.02
CA LEU A 47 -24.57 2.80 9.70
C LEU A 47 -23.91 1.71 8.87
N SER A 48 -23.47 2.05 7.66
CA SER A 48 -22.67 1.16 6.82
C SER A 48 -21.63 1.97 6.07
N LEU A 49 -20.38 1.51 6.11
CA LEU A 49 -19.29 2.13 5.36
C LEU A 49 -18.27 1.09 4.90
N ILE A 50 -17.61 1.41 3.78
CA ILE A 50 -16.44 0.70 3.27
C ILE A 50 -15.35 1.74 3.03
N ALA A 51 -14.21 1.56 3.67
CA ALA A 51 -13.04 2.41 3.49
C ALA A 51 -11.92 1.62 2.81
N MET A 52 -11.19 2.27 1.90
CA MET A 52 -9.96 1.76 1.32
C MET A 52 -8.98 2.91 1.17
N THR A 53 -7.69 2.60 1.24
CA THR A 53 -6.60 3.49 0.86
C THR A 53 -5.97 3.00 -0.44
N TRP A 54 -5.40 3.91 -1.23
CA TRP A 54 -4.62 3.60 -2.41
C TRP A 54 -3.14 3.83 -2.14
N GLY A 55 -2.28 2.90 -2.58
CA GLY A 55 -0.84 2.94 -2.34
C GLY A 55 -0.41 2.26 -1.04
N GLU A 56 0.88 2.37 -0.71
CA GLU A 56 1.42 1.83 0.55
C GLU A 56 0.86 2.60 1.76
N ALA A 57 0.69 1.87 2.87
CA ALA A 57 0.33 2.50 4.13
C ALA A 57 1.35 3.60 4.45
N ARG A 58 0.88 4.78 4.88
CA ARG A 58 1.72 5.94 5.24
C ARG A 58 2.73 5.69 6.37
N MET A 59 2.80 4.47 6.90
CA MET A 59 3.98 4.05 7.63
C MET A 59 5.01 3.56 6.60
N PRO A 60 5.99 4.39 6.21
CA PRO A 60 7.12 3.88 5.45
C PRO A 60 7.69 2.71 6.27
N SER A 61 7.64 1.51 5.72
CA SER A 61 8.49 0.44 6.20
C SER A 61 9.94 0.95 6.07
N LYS A 62 10.86 0.49 6.91
CA LYS A 62 12.27 0.88 6.79
C LYS A 62 12.85 0.57 5.40
N ASP A 63 12.19 -0.29 4.64
CA ASP A 63 12.54 -0.71 3.29
C ASP A 63 11.70 -0.03 2.19
N SER A 64 10.86 0.96 2.50
CA SER A 64 10.07 1.66 1.49
C SER A 64 10.95 2.55 0.62
N ILE A 65 10.98 2.29 -0.69
CA ILE A 65 11.74 3.08 -1.66
C ILE A 65 10.80 4.16 -2.24
N SER A 66 11.04 5.41 -1.87
CA SER A 66 10.23 6.56 -2.33
C SER A 66 10.94 7.32 -3.45
N THR A 67 10.23 7.61 -4.54
CA THR A 67 10.72 8.47 -5.63
C THR A 67 10.95 9.91 -5.19
N LEU A 68 10.34 10.36 -4.09
CA LEU A 68 10.59 11.67 -3.48
C LEU A 68 11.99 11.76 -2.84
N ALA A 69 12.63 10.63 -2.56
CA ALA A 69 13.98 10.59 -2.02
C ALA A 69 15.06 10.70 -3.10
N LEU A 70 14.69 10.67 -4.39
CA LEU A 70 15.66 10.90 -5.46
C LEU A 70 16.08 12.38 -5.53
N PRO A 71 17.36 12.67 -5.84
CA PRO A 71 17.81 14.03 -6.14
C PRO A 71 17.02 14.63 -7.30
N ASP A 72 16.89 15.95 -7.32
CA ASP A 72 16.22 16.67 -8.40
C ASP A 72 16.85 16.34 -9.76
N GLY A 73 16.04 15.87 -10.71
CA GLY A 73 16.49 15.39 -12.03
C GLY A 73 17.08 13.97 -12.04
N GLY A 74 17.06 13.25 -10.92
CA GLY A 74 17.48 11.86 -10.83
C GLY A 74 16.48 10.91 -11.48
N VAL A 75 16.84 10.31 -12.61
CA VAL A 75 16.12 9.18 -13.20
C VAL A 75 16.92 7.92 -12.92
N THR A 76 16.36 6.98 -12.15
CA THR A 76 16.92 5.64 -11.96
C THR A 76 15.97 4.59 -12.51
N THR A 77 16.47 3.64 -13.29
CA THR A 77 15.75 2.44 -13.70
C THR A 77 16.03 1.25 -12.78
N GLN A 78 16.90 1.43 -11.78
CA GLN A 78 17.31 0.40 -10.85
C GLN A 78 16.74 0.69 -9.47
N ILE A 79 15.96 -0.27 -8.96
CA ILE A 79 15.49 -0.31 -7.58
C ILE A 79 16.62 -0.92 -6.76
N ASN A 80 17.55 -0.10 -6.29
CA ASN A 80 18.55 -0.56 -5.32
C ASN A 80 17.87 -0.73 -3.96
N ALA A 81 17.42 -1.95 -3.65
CA ALA A 81 17.10 -2.36 -2.29
C ALA A 81 18.40 -2.30 -1.46
N MET A 82 18.71 -1.12 -0.94
CA MET A 82 19.98 -0.83 -0.26
C MET A 82 20.07 -1.40 1.17
N THR A 83 19.06 -2.15 1.62
CA THR A 83 19.17 -3.00 2.79
C THR A 83 19.31 -4.45 2.31
N PRO A 84 20.51 -5.05 2.37
CA PRO A 84 20.61 -6.49 2.26
C PRO A 84 19.71 -7.08 3.34
N LEU A 85 18.70 -7.87 2.97
CA LEU A 85 18.07 -8.78 3.90
C LEU A 85 19.22 -9.56 4.56
N SER A 86 19.38 -9.42 5.87
CA SER A 86 20.41 -10.17 6.60
C SER A 86 20.14 -11.66 6.38
N GLY A 87 20.92 -12.30 5.52
CA GLY A 87 20.73 -13.70 5.11
C GLY A 87 20.39 -13.92 3.63
N SER A 88 20.25 -12.88 2.79
CA SER A 88 20.31 -13.10 1.33
C SER A 88 21.73 -13.49 0.99
N ALA A 89 21.97 -14.77 0.70
CA ALA A 89 23.23 -15.21 0.13
C ALA A 89 23.51 -14.37 -1.12
N ALA A 90 24.69 -13.78 -1.20
CA ALA A 90 25.14 -13.15 -2.43
C ALA A 90 25.13 -14.25 -3.50
N VAL A 91 24.28 -14.09 -4.52
CA VAL A 91 24.23 -15.01 -5.67
C VAL A 91 25.63 -15.02 -6.27
N SER A 92 26.25 -16.20 -6.31
CA SER A 92 27.60 -16.35 -6.87
C SER A 92 27.57 -16.21 -8.39
N ASP A 93 28.65 -15.72 -8.99
CA ASP A 93 28.77 -15.55 -10.45
C ASP A 93 28.49 -16.88 -11.18
N ASP A 94 28.99 -18.00 -10.64
CA ASP A 94 28.75 -19.35 -11.17
C ASP A 94 27.26 -19.74 -11.21
N GLU A 95 26.47 -19.27 -10.25
CA GLU A 95 25.03 -19.54 -10.19
C GLU A 95 24.26 -18.70 -11.23
N ILE A 96 24.70 -17.46 -11.46
CA ILE A 96 24.19 -16.60 -12.52
C ILE A 96 24.46 -17.26 -13.89
N GLU A 97 25.68 -17.75 -14.13
CA GLU A 97 26.03 -18.27 -15.45
C GLU A 97 25.32 -19.58 -15.74
N ARG A 98 25.10 -20.39 -14.69
CA ARG A 98 24.27 -21.60 -14.78
C ARG A 98 22.82 -21.26 -15.12
N ALA A 99 22.23 -20.25 -14.48
CA ALA A 99 20.85 -19.82 -14.76
C ALA A 99 20.71 -19.28 -16.19
N ILE A 100 21.70 -18.52 -16.68
CA ILE A 100 21.74 -18.04 -18.07
C ILE A 100 21.79 -19.20 -19.05
N ALA A 101 22.65 -20.20 -18.81
CA ALA A 101 22.76 -21.38 -19.67
C ALA A 101 21.44 -22.17 -19.74
N GLU A 102 20.73 -22.30 -18.61
CA GLU A 102 19.45 -23.00 -18.54
C GLU A 102 18.36 -22.29 -19.33
N ILE A 103 18.28 -20.95 -19.22
CA ILE A 103 17.35 -20.13 -20.03
C ILE A 103 17.65 -20.29 -21.53
N GLN A 104 18.93 -20.23 -21.92
CA GLN A 104 19.31 -20.37 -23.33
C GLN A 104 18.95 -21.75 -23.88
N GLN A 105 19.16 -22.82 -23.11
CA GLN A 105 18.74 -24.17 -23.50
C GLN A 105 17.23 -24.30 -23.63
N ALA A 106 16.46 -23.70 -22.72
CA ALA A 106 15.00 -23.69 -22.79
C ALA A 106 14.51 -22.96 -24.05
N ILE A 107 15.10 -21.80 -24.38
CA ILE A 107 14.79 -21.06 -25.61
C ILE A 107 15.11 -21.90 -26.86
N GLN A 108 16.28 -22.53 -26.91
CA GLN A 108 16.64 -23.39 -28.04
C GLN A 108 15.70 -24.58 -28.19
N LYS A 109 15.29 -25.21 -27.08
CA LYS A 109 14.37 -26.35 -27.10
C LYS A 109 12.96 -25.98 -27.58
N ILE A 110 12.50 -24.76 -27.27
CA ILE A 110 11.22 -24.24 -27.75
C ILE A 110 11.33 -23.80 -29.21
N SER A 111 12.44 -23.17 -29.61
CA SER A 111 12.66 -22.69 -30.98
C SER A 111 12.99 -23.79 -31.98
N ALA A 112 13.48 -24.94 -31.53
CA ALA A 112 13.75 -26.11 -32.36
C ALA A 112 12.53 -27.04 -32.53
N LYS A 113 11.38 -26.68 -31.94
CA LYS A 113 10.10 -27.35 -32.08
C LYS A 113 9.15 -26.52 -32.92
#